data_AF-A0A679GIV4-F1
#
_entry.id   AF-A0A679GIV4-F1
#
_cell.length_a   1.000
_cell.length_b   1.000
_cell.length_c   1.000
_cell.angle_alpha   90.00
_cell.angle_beta   90.00
_cell.angle_gamma   90.00
#
_symmetry.space_group_name_H-M   'P 1'
#
loop_
_entity.id
_entity.type
_entity.pdbx_description
1 polymer ?
#
loop_
_entity_poly.entity_id
_entity_poly.type
_entity_poly.pdbx_seq_one_letter_code
_entity_poly.pdbx_strand_id
1 'polypeptide(L)'
;MSAATPQAQLPEPPYYVVMFISQRTEGDAGYAAMADHMVERARRQPGFLGVESVRDAQGLGITLSYWRSEADILAWKQDAPHRDAQAKGRTQWYSRFEVRVARVERSYGFAAEGPAPA
;
A
#
# COMPACT_ATOMS: atom_id res chain seq x y z
N MET A 1 17.85 6.27 1.96
CA MET A 1 17.22 7.01 0.86
C MET A 1 15.91 6.30 0.54
N SER A 2 14.77 6.97 0.70
CA SER A 2 13.47 6.35 0.36
C SER A 2 13.34 6.39 -1.16
N ALA A 3 13.46 5.25 -1.82
CA ALA A 3 13.18 5.17 -3.26
C ALA A 3 11.69 5.43 -3.42
N ALA A 4 11.33 6.53 -4.10
CA ALA A 4 9.95 6.77 -4.46
C ALA A 4 9.46 5.58 -5.31
N THR A 5 8.45 4.87 -4.83
CA THR A 5 7.78 3.86 -5.64
C THR A 5 7.15 4.57 -6.84
N PRO A 6 7.33 4.08 -8.09
CA PRO A 6 6.64 4.66 -9.23
C PRO A 6 5.14 4.69 -8.98
N GLN A 7 4.47 5.76 -9.42
CA GLN A 7 3.03 5.92 -9.33
C GLN A 7 2.33 4.73 -10.00
N ALA A 8 1.27 4.20 -9.38
CA ALA A 8 0.56 3.05 -9.91
C ALA A 8 -0.18 3.42 -11.21
N GLN A 9 -0.06 2.59 -12.24
CA GLN A 9 -0.86 2.70 -13.45
C GLN A 9 -2.20 2.03 -13.21
N LEU A 10 -3.26 2.84 -13.09
CA LEU A 10 -4.59 2.39 -12.69
C LEU A 10 -5.60 2.53 -13.86
N PRO A 11 -6.63 1.68 -13.93
CA PRO A 11 -7.71 1.85 -14.90
C PRO A 11 -8.52 3.12 -14.59
N GLU A 12 -9.36 3.55 -15.54
CA GLU A 12 -10.33 4.62 -15.28
C GLU A 12 -11.25 4.25 -14.09
N PRO A 13 -11.53 5.19 -13.17
CA PRO A 13 -12.52 5.02 -12.11
C PRO A 13 -13.90 4.54 -12.64
N PRO A 14 -14.70 3.83 -11.81
CA PRO A 14 -14.52 3.66 -10.38
C PRO A 14 -13.68 2.45 -9.98
N TYR A 15 -12.90 2.62 -8.92
CA TYR A 15 -12.20 1.56 -8.20
C TYR A 15 -12.10 1.91 -6.71
N TYR A 16 -11.52 1.05 -5.90
CA TYR A 16 -11.34 1.26 -4.46
C TYR A 16 -9.87 1.49 -4.12
N VAL A 17 -9.65 2.24 -3.04
CA VAL A 17 -8.34 2.42 -2.41
C VAL A 17 -8.42 2.02 -0.93
N VAL A 18 -7.46 1.22 -0.49
CA VAL A 18 -7.20 0.92 0.91
C VAL A 18 -5.99 1.74 1.33
N MET A 19 -6.21 2.71 2.20
CA MET A 19 -5.20 3.58 2.79
C MET A 19 -4.76 3.00 4.11
N PHE A 20 -3.50 2.57 4.21
CA PHE A 20 -2.87 2.15 5.45
C PHE A 20 -1.84 3.20 5.88
N ILE A 21 -2.14 3.90 6.97
CA ILE A 21 -1.27 4.94 7.54
C ILE A 21 -0.72 4.39 8.86
N SER A 22 0.60 4.34 9.01
CA SER A 22 1.25 3.65 10.12
C SER A 22 2.44 4.42 10.68
N GLN A 23 2.60 4.41 12.00
CA GLN A 23 3.82 4.85 12.68
C GLN A 23 4.61 3.62 13.11
N ARG A 24 5.84 3.49 12.62
CA ARG A 24 6.72 2.39 13.03
C ARG A 24 7.30 2.59 14.43
N THR A 25 7.53 1.47 15.12
CA THR A 25 8.45 1.35 16.24
C THR A 25 9.91 1.36 15.75
N GLU A 26 10.85 1.60 16.65
CA GLU A 26 12.28 1.50 16.34
C GLU A 26 12.71 0.06 16.06
N GLY A 27 13.73 -0.09 15.21
CA GLY A 27 14.24 -1.40 14.79
C GLY A 27 13.45 -2.03 13.65
N ASP A 28 14.12 -2.91 12.90
CA ASP A 28 13.45 -3.57 11.78
C ASP A 28 12.57 -4.75 12.20
N ALA A 29 13.11 -5.65 13.04
CA ALA A 29 12.40 -6.84 13.51
C ALA A 29 11.74 -7.67 12.39
N GLY A 30 12.35 -7.71 11.20
CA GLY A 30 11.85 -8.44 10.03
C GLY A 30 10.69 -7.75 9.30
N TYR A 31 10.39 -6.50 9.64
CA TYR A 31 9.33 -5.72 9.00
C TYR A 31 9.55 -5.60 7.50
N ALA A 32 10.76 -5.22 7.05
CA ALA A 32 10.99 -4.93 5.63
C ALA A 32 10.69 -6.16 4.76
N ALA A 33 11.21 -7.32 5.15
CA ALA A 33 10.96 -8.57 4.47
C ALA A 33 9.47 -8.97 4.47
N MET A 34 8.76 -8.74 5.58
CA MET A 34 7.32 -9.00 5.64
C MET A 34 6.54 -8.03 4.76
N ALA A 35 6.90 -6.74 4.74
CA ALA A 35 6.26 -5.73 3.92
C ALA A 35 6.37 -6.07 2.43
N ASP A 36 7.57 -6.42 1.97
CA ASP A 36 7.81 -6.86 0.60
C ASP A 36 7.00 -8.12 0.27
N HIS A 37 6.97 -9.09 1.19
CA HIS A 37 6.19 -10.31 1.02
C HIS A 37 4.68 -10.03 0.90
N MET A 38 4.14 -9.11 1.71
CA MET A 38 2.72 -8.72 1.65
C MET A 38 2.37 -8.01 0.33
N VAL A 39 3.26 -7.18 -0.20
CA VAL A 39 3.09 -6.56 -1.52
C VAL A 39 3.06 -7.63 -2.62
N GLU A 40 4.00 -8.57 -2.60
CA GLU A 40 4.06 -9.65 -3.60
C GLU A 40 2.82 -10.56 -3.55
N ARG A 41 2.27 -10.80 -2.35
CA ARG A 41 1.01 -11.55 -2.20
C ARG A 41 -0.18 -10.76 -2.70
N ALA A 42 -0.28 -9.47 -2.35
CA ALA A 42 -1.37 -8.61 -2.79
C ALA A 42 -1.44 -8.55 -4.32
N ARG A 43 -0.29 -8.46 -5.00
CA ARG A 43 -0.17 -8.50 -6.47
C ARG A 43 -0.78 -9.73 -7.13
N ARG A 44 -0.90 -10.85 -6.40
CA ARG A 44 -1.47 -12.11 -6.89
C ARG A 44 -2.96 -12.26 -6.58
N GLN A 45 -3.54 -11.35 -5.81
CA GLN A 45 -4.95 -11.43 -5.46
C GLN A 45 -5.83 -11.01 -6.64
N PRO A 46 -6.98 -11.68 -6.84
CA PRO A 46 -7.99 -11.19 -7.76
C PRO A 46 -8.35 -9.73 -7.47
N GLY A 47 -8.41 -8.92 -8.52
CA GLY A 47 -8.85 -7.53 -8.43
C GLY A 47 -7.84 -6.55 -7.83
N PHE A 48 -6.62 -6.97 -7.50
CA PHE A 48 -5.53 -6.02 -7.21
C PHE A 48 -5.18 -5.22 -8.47
N LEU A 49 -5.09 -3.90 -8.34
CA LEU A 49 -4.80 -2.97 -9.44
C LEU A 49 -3.42 -2.32 -9.32
N GLY A 50 -2.93 -2.12 -8.10
CA GLY A 50 -1.65 -1.46 -7.87
C GLY A 50 -1.39 -1.14 -6.41
N VAL A 51 -0.18 -0.68 -6.13
CA VAL A 51 0.21 -0.21 -4.79
C VAL A 51 1.18 0.97 -4.91
N GLU A 52 1.01 1.94 -4.04
CA GLU A 52 1.94 3.04 -3.82
C GLU A 52 2.31 3.05 -2.34
N SER A 53 3.61 3.18 -2.04
CA SER A 53 4.06 3.23 -0.65
C SER A 53 5.20 4.22 -0.52
N VAL A 54 5.12 5.01 0.56
CA VAL A 54 6.18 5.92 1.00
C VAL A 54 6.34 5.81 2.49
N ARG A 55 7.58 5.99 2.95
CA ARG A 55 7.93 6.07 4.35
C ARG A 55 8.98 7.16 4.54
N ASP A 56 8.76 8.00 5.55
CA ASP A 56 9.72 9.03 5.94
C ASP A 56 10.80 8.47 6.90
N ALA A 57 11.79 9.30 7.20
CA ALA A 57 12.88 8.92 8.10
C ALA A 57 12.43 8.82 9.57
N GLN A 58 11.29 9.42 9.91
CA GLN A 58 10.68 9.41 11.24
C GLN A 58 9.77 8.19 11.47
N GLY A 59 9.64 7.32 10.46
CA GLY A 59 8.91 6.06 10.53
C GLY A 59 7.42 6.17 10.23
N LEU A 60 6.88 7.35 9.90
CA LEU A 60 5.53 7.49 9.37
C LEU A 60 5.51 6.94 7.94
N GLY A 61 4.56 6.06 7.66
CA GLY A 61 4.40 5.47 6.33
C GLY A 61 2.97 5.41 5.89
N ILE A 62 2.78 5.61 4.59
CA ILE A 62 1.52 5.53 3.89
C ILE A 62 1.66 4.44 2.84
N THR A 63 0.74 3.48 2.85
CA THR A 63 0.61 2.47 1.80
C THR A 63 -0.80 2.52 1.26
N LEU A 64 -0.93 2.82 -0.03
CA LEU A 64 -2.17 2.83 -0.77
C LEU A 64 -2.21 1.58 -1.64
N SER A 65 -3.20 0.72 -1.45
CA SER A 65 -3.43 -0.40 -2.38
C SER A 65 -4.76 -0.22 -3.09
N TYR A 66 -4.77 -0.46 -4.40
CA TYR A 66 -5.90 -0.20 -5.27
C TYR A 66 -6.56 -1.49 -5.71
N TRP A 67 -7.89 -1.51 -5.73
CA TRP A 67 -8.66 -2.72 -5.90
C TRP A 67 -9.89 -2.48 -6.78
N ARG A 68 -10.26 -3.47 -7.57
CA ARG A 68 -11.43 -3.43 -8.45
C ARG A 68 -12.74 -3.37 -7.66
N SER A 69 -12.84 -4.06 -6.52
CA SER A 69 -14.07 -4.11 -5.73
C SER A 69 -13.81 -4.24 -4.22
N GLU A 70 -14.81 -3.90 -3.43
CA GLU A 70 -14.81 -4.13 -1.97
C GLU A 70 -14.77 -5.64 -1.63
N ALA A 71 -15.38 -6.49 -2.47
CA ALA A 71 -15.32 -7.94 -2.31
C ALA A 71 -13.88 -8.47 -2.43
N ASP A 72 -13.12 -7.97 -3.41
CA ASP A 72 -11.71 -8.33 -3.60
C ASP A 72 -10.86 -7.89 -2.38
N ILE A 73 -11.15 -6.71 -1.79
CA ILE A 73 -10.49 -6.21 -0.57
C ILE A 73 -10.80 -7.13 0.63
N LEU A 74 -12.06 -7.52 0.81
CA LEU A 74 -12.47 -8.40 1.90
C LEU A 74 -11.85 -9.78 1.77
N ALA A 75 -11.78 -10.33 0.55
CA ALA A 75 -11.09 -11.58 0.29
C ALA A 75 -9.60 -11.49 0.66
N TRP A 76 -8.92 -10.40 0.28
CA TRP A 76 -7.53 -10.17 0.67
C TRP A 76 -7.35 -10.05 2.20
N LYS A 77 -8.27 -9.40 2.90
CA LYS A 77 -8.23 -9.32 4.37
C LYS A 77 -8.34 -10.68 5.06
N GLN A 78 -8.96 -11.67 4.41
CA GLN A 78 -9.12 -13.02 4.92
C GLN A 78 -7.90 -13.92 4.64
N ASP A 79 -6.96 -13.49 3.81
CA ASP A 79 -5.72 -14.23 3.53
C ASP A 79 -4.96 -14.53 4.82
N ALA A 80 -4.66 -15.81 5.07
CA ALA A 80 -4.10 -16.24 6.35
C ALA A 80 -2.73 -15.60 6.66
N PRO A 81 -1.76 -15.54 5.71
CA PRO A 81 -0.51 -14.80 5.93
C PRO A 81 -0.70 -13.31 6.22
N HIS A 82 -1.70 -12.69 5.59
CA HIS A 82 -2.03 -11.28 5.86
C HIS A 82 -2.55 -11.09 7.28
N ARG A 83 -3.37 -12.01 7.80
CA ARG A 83 -3.82 -11.98 9.20
C ARG A 83 -2.66 -12.11 10.20
N ASP A 84 -1.71 -12.99 9.92
CA ASP A 84 -0.53 -13.17 10.77
C ASP A 84 0.37 -11.93 10.78
N ALA A 85 0.56 -11.31 9.61
CA ALA A 85 1.27 -10.04 9.49
C ALA A 85 0.58 -8.92 10.28
N GLN A 86 -0.76 -8.85 10.25
CA GLN A 86 -1.52 -7.87 11.04
C GLN A 86 -1.41 -8.11 12.56
N ALA A 87 -1.35 -9.37 13.00
CA ALA A 87 -1.14 -9.71 14.40
C ALA A 87 0.26 -9.28 14.86
N LYS A 88 1.31 -9.68 14.11
CA LYS A 88 2.70 -9.29 14.40
C LYS A 88 2.89 -7.78 14.38
N GLY A 89 2.27 -7.10 13.41
CA GLY A 89 2.34 -5.65 13.26
C GLY A 89 1.89 -4.90 14.52
N ARG A 90 0.80 -5.34 15.16
CA ARG A 90 0.30 -4.73 16.42
C ARG A 90 1.24 -4.89 17.60
N THR A 91 2.02 -5.97 17.61
CA THR A 91 2.89 -6.30 18.76
C THR A 91 4.33 -5.82 18.57
N GLN A 92 4.79 -5.64 17.33
CA GLN A 92 6.22 -5.50 17.04
C GLN A 92 6.56 -4.30 16.16
N TRP A 93 5.74 -3.97 15.17
CA TRP A 93 6.17 -3.06 14.10
C TRP A 93 5.51 -1.69 14.13
N TYR A 94 4.36 -1.53 14.79
CA TYR A 94 3.61 -0.28 14.78
C TYR A 94 3.25 0.18 16.19
N SER A 95 3.53 1.46 16.50
CA SER A 95 3.02 2.10 17.71
C SER A 95 1.57 2.58 17.53
N ARG A 96 1.19 2.92 16.29
CA ARG A 96 -0.19 3.19 15.88
C ARG A 96 -0.34 2.98 14.39
N PHE A 97 -1.55 2.67 13.95
CA PHE A 97 -1.92 2.72 12.54
C PHE A 97 -3.42 2.92 12.38
N GLU A 98 -3.82 3.29 11.18
CA GLU A 98 -5.22 3.37 10.77
C GLU A 98 -5.39 2.85 9.34
N VAL A 99 -6.49 2.15 9.10
CA VAL A 99 -6.90 1.67 7.76
C VAL A 99 -8.18 2.36 7.37
N ARG A 100 -8.20 3.00 6.21
CA ARG A 100 -9.41 3.57 5.60
C ARG A 100 -9.64 2.92 4.24
N VAL A 101 -10.89 2.66 3.91
CA VAL A 101 -11.28 2.16 2.59
C VAL A 101 -12.20 3.19 1.96
N ALA A 102 -11.93 3.56 0.72
CA ALA A 102 -12.73 4.53 -0.01
C ALA A 102 -12.89 4.10 -1.47
N ARG A 103 -13.97 4.59 -2.11
CA ARG A 103 -14.18 4.46 -3.55
C ARG A 103 -13.65 5.71 -4.24
N VAL A 104 -12.80 5.51 -5.22
CA VAL A 104 -12.31 6.56 -6.11
C VAL A 104 -13.33 6.71 -7.23
N GLU A 105 -13.96 7.88 -7.29
CA GLU A 105 -14.93 8.23 -8.35
C GLU A 105 -14.28 8.98 -9.51
N ARG A 106 -13.14 9.63 -9.27
CA ARG A 106 -12.41 10.45 -10.24
C ARG A 106 -10.92 10.41 -9.96
N SER A 107 -10.10 10.45 -11.01
CA SER A 107 -8.64 10.51 -10.95
C SER A 107 -8.15 11.38 -12.11
N TYR A 108 -7.20 12.26 -11.84
CA TYR A 108 -6.60 13.16 -12.83
C TYR A 108 -5.09 13.21 -12.58
N GLY A 109 -4.30 13.29 -13.64
CA GLY A 109 -2.84 13.31 -13.54
C GLY A 109 -2.22 14.41 -14.40
N PHE A 110 -1.03 14.83 -14.01
CA PHE A 110 -0.16 15.69 -14.81
C PHE A 110 1.25 15.09 -14.78
N ALA A 111 1.86 14.99 -15.96
CA ALA A 111 3.28 14.70 -16.10
C ALA A 111 3.91 15.90 -16.81
N ALA A 112 4.86 16.57 -16.15
CA ALA A 112 5.69 17.54 -16.85
C ALA A 112 6.54 16.78 -17.87
N GLU A 113 6.48 17.17 -19.14
CA GLU A 113 7.50 16.75 -20.09
C GLU A 113 8.86 17.23 -19.56
N GLY A 114 9.82 16.32 -19.46
CA GLY A 114 11.21 16.70 -19.19
C GLY A 114 11.73 17.58 -20.33
N PRO A 115 12.77 18.40 -20.11
CA PRO A 115 13.37 19.14 -21.20
C PRO A 115 13.76 18.17 -22.32
N ALA A 116 13.42 18.52 -23.57
CA ALA A 116 13.84 17.76 -24.74
C ALA A 116 15.37 17.53 -24.65
N PRO A 117 15.88 16.32 -24.95
CA PRO A 117 17.31 16.08 -24.94
C PRO A 117 17.99 17.08 -25.89
N ALA A 118 19.09 17.68 -25.40
CA ALA A 118 19.94 18.59 -26.17
C ALA A 118 20.59 17.89 -27.36
#